data_AF-A0A0J7YMZ9-F1
#
_entry.id   AF-A0A0J7YMZ9-F1
#
_cell.length_a   1.000
_cell.length_b   1.000
_cell.length_c   1.000
_cell.angle_alpha   90.00
_cell.angle_beta   90.00
_cell.angle_gamma   90.00
#
_symmetry.space_group_name_H-M   'P 1'
#
loop_
_entity.id
_entity.type
_entity.pdbx_description
1 polymer ?
#
loop_
_entity_poly.entity_id
_entity_poly.type
_entity_poly.pdbx_seq_one_letter_code
_entity_poly.pdbx_strand_id
1 'polypeptide(L)'
;MKTFLSHVRHGRWDYVLDMVPASLPAPLAHELYEHIVIELAELGDTDTGRALLRSSPSLADLRNVDINRYRRLERILGQPHFTPSEAYPGKETKSSRRNAIAIQLEAELATVPPSRLLSLITQAVK
;
A
#
# COMPACT_ATOMS: atom_id res chain seq x y z
N MET A 1 12.55 -1.94 -11.17
CA MET A 1 12.56 -1.93 -9.68
C MET A 1 12.92 -0.56 -9.09
N LYS A 2 14.07 0.06 -9.43
CA LYS A 2 14.44 1.39 -8.90
C LYS A 2 13.42 2.50 -9.20
N THR A 3 12.79 2.46 -10.36
CA THR A 3 11.68 3.36 -10.73
C THR A 3 10.47 3.17 -9.83
N PHE A 4 10.01 1.93 -9.63
CA PHE A 4 8.88 1.61 -8.73
C PHE A 4 9.09 2.13 -7.30
N LEU A 5 10.24 1.85 -6.69
CA LEU A 5 10.56 2.34 -5.33
C LEU A 5 10.65 3.86 -5.26
N SER A 6 11.08 4.51 -6.34
CA SER A 6 11.04 5.95 -6.47
C SER A 6 9.60 6.47 -6.51
N HIS A 7 8.68 5.81 -7.22
CA HIS A 7 7.26 6.19 -7.20
C HIS A 7 6.66 6.12 -5.79
N VAL A 8 6.98 5.08 -5.01
CA VAL A 8 6.53 4.96 -3.61
C VAL A 8 7.07 6.11 -2.75
N ARG A 9 8.38 6.39 -2.82
CA ARG A 9 9.01 7.48 -2.04
C ARG A 9 8.45 8.87 -2.38
N HIS A 10 8.10 9.09 -3.64
CA HIS A 10 7.52 10.36 -4.10
C HIS A 10 5.99 10.41 -3.97
N GLY A 11 5.33 9.32 -3.57
CA GLY A 11 3.86 9.26 -3.42
C GLY A 11 3.11 9.28 -4.75
N ARG A 12 3.71 8.76 -5.82
CA ARG A 12 3.08 8.62 -7.13
C ARG A 12 2.23 7.35 -7.15
N TRP A 13 1.14 7.34 -6.41
CA TRP A 13 0.35 6.14 -6.11
C TRP A 13 -0.31 5.51 -7.33
N ASP A 14 -0.68 6.28 -8.36
CA ASP A 14 -1.25 5.73 -9.60
C ASP A 14 -0.27 4.74 -10.26
N TYR A 15 0.98 5.17 -10.44
CA TYR A 15 2.04 4.32 -10.98
C TYR A 15 2.40 3.15 -10.07
N VAL A 16 2.27 3.33 -8.74
CA VAL A 16 2.52 2.24 -7.79
C VAL A 16 1.43 1.19 -7.92
N LEU A 17 0.16 1.58 -7.91
CA LEU A 17 -0.98 0.68 -8.00
C LEU A 17 -0.98 -0.10 -9.33
N ASP A 18 -0.61 0.54 -10.44
CA ASP A 18 -0.47 -0.13 -11.75
C ASP A 18 0.67 -1.14 -11.80
N MET A 19 1.74 -0.93 -11.03
CA MET A 19 2.93 -1.78 -11.01
C MET A 19 2.94 -2.81 -9.86
N VAL A 20 2.01 -2.71 -8.91
CA VAL A 20 1.94 -3.61 -7.76
C VAL A 20 1.62 -5.03 -8.24
N PRO A 21 2.43 -6.05 -7.87
CA PRO A 21 2.13 -7.42 -8.24
C PRO A 21 0.90 -7.93 -7.48
N ALA A 22 0.07 -8.71 -8.16
CA ALA A 22 -1.14 -9.31 -7.59
C ALA A 22 -0.85 -10.28 -6.41
N SER A 23 0.39 -10.75 -6.27
CA SER A 23 0.82 -11.71 -5.25
C SER A 23 1.54 -11.07 -4.05
N LEU A 24 1.25 -9.81 -3.71
CA LEU A 24 1.80 -9.20 -2.50
C LEU A 24 1.33 -9.95 -1.24
N PRO A 25 2.22 -10.18 -0.26
CA PRO A 25 1.81 -10.68 1.04
C PRO A 25 0.76 -9.76 1.68
N ALA A 26 -0.29 -10.35 2.28
CA ALA A 26 -1.40 -9.59 2.86
C ALA A 26 -0.94 -8.50 3.86
N PRO A 27 0.01 -8.73 4.79
CA PRO A 27 0.47 -7.69 5.71
C PRO A 27 1.06 -6.47 4.99
N LEU A 28 1.86 -6.69 3.94
CA LEU A 28 2.48 -5.61 3.17
C LEU A 28 1.47 -4.88 2.29
N ALA A 29 0.51 -5.61 1.72
CA ALA A 29 -0.60 -5.01 1.01
C ALA A 29 -1.43 -4.12 1.94
N HIS A 30 -1.72 -4.57 3.17
CA HIS A 30 -2.42 -3.76 4.17
C HIS A 30 -1.67 -2.46 4.45
N GLU A 31 -0.36 -2.51 4.71
CA GLU A 31 0.44 -1.30 4.96
C GLU A 31 0.46 -0.33 3.78
N LEU A 32 0.59 -0.84 2.56
CA LEU A 32 0.61 -0.02 1.35
C LEU A 32 -0.74 0.68 1.13
N TYR A 33 -1.84 -0.09 1.08
CA TYR A 33 -3.17 0.46 0.83
C TYR A 33 -3.64 1.37 1.97
N GLU A 34 -3.32 1.02 3.23
CA GLU A 34 -3.60 1.90 4.37
C GLU A 34 -2.91 3.25 4.21
N HIS A 35 -1.62 3.26 3.83
CA HIS A 35 -0.89 4.50 3.66
C HIS A 35 -1.41 5.36 2.51
N ILE A 36 -1.79 4.75 1.39
CA ILE A 36 -2.42 5.46 0.26
C ILE A 36 -3.72 6.15 0.71
N VAL A 37 -4.56 5.47 1.49
CA VAL A 37 -5.80 6.06 2.02
C VAL A 37 -5.52 7.25 2.94
N ILE A 38 -4.52 7.14 3.82
CA ILE A 38 -4.11 8.24 4.70
C ILE A 38 -3.64 9.45 3.88
N GLU A 39 -2.88 9.24 2.81
CA GLU A 39 -2.41 10.33 1.96
C GLU A 39 -3.51 10.98 1.12
N LEU A 40 -4.48 10.20 0.65
CA LEU A 40 -5.67 10.73 -0.02
C LEU A 40 -6.46 11.64 0.94
N ALA A 41 -6.60 11.22 2.21
CA ALA A 41 -7.22 12.05 3.24
C ALA A 41 -6.42 13.35 3.50
N GLU A 42 -5.09 13.29 3.51
CA GLU A 42 -4.21 14.46 3.67
C GLU A 42 -4.34 15.45 2.50
N LEU A 43 -4.56 14.95 1.27
CA LEU A 43 -4.82 15.77 0.08
C LEU A 43 -6.24 16.33 0.01
N GLY A 44 -7.12 15.93 0.94
CA GLY A 44 -8.54 16.30 0.94
C GLY A 44 -9.40 15.45 -0.01
N ASP A 45 -8.81 14.50 -0.73
CA ASP A 45 -9.52 13.59 -1.64
C ASP A 45 -10.14 12.41 -0.88
N THR A 46 -11.06 12.75 0.04
CA THR A 46 -11.71 11.77 0.91
C THR A 46 -12.65 10.82 0.15
N ASP A 47 -13.20 11.25 -0.99
CA ASP A 47 -14.10 10.41 -1.80
C ASP A 47 -13.33 9.31 -2.52
N THR A 48 -12.18 9.62 -3.12
CA THR A 48 -11.28 8.60 -3.67
C THR A 48 -10.77 7.67 -2.58
N GLY A 49 -10.41 8.22 -1.40
CA GLY A 49 -10.01 7.42 -0.25
C GLY A 49 -11.10 6.44 0.20
N ARG A 50 -12.37 6.86 0.26
CA ARG A 50 -13.51 5.99 0.58
C ARG A 50 -13.78 4.96 -0.51
N ALA A 51 -13.66 5.33 -1.78
CA ALA A 51 -13.81 4.41 -2.90
C ALA A 51 -12.76 3.29 -2.80
N LEU A 52 -11.50 3.65 -2.58
CA LEU A 52 -10.40 2.70 -2.39
C LEU A 52 -10.61 1.79 -1.17
N LEU A 53 -11.05 2.37 -0.04
CA LEU A 53 -11.34 1.63 1.20
C LEU A 53 -12.45 0.57 1.05
N ARG A 54 -13.37 0.76 0.09
CA ARG A 54 -14.48 -0.17 -0.19
C ARG A 54 -14.18 -1.14 -1.32
N SER A 55 -13.41 -0.74 -2.33
CA SER A 55 -13.16 -1.56 -3.52
C SER A 55 -11.94 -2.47 -3.38
N SER A 56 -10.95 -2.11 -2.55
CA SER A 56 -9.70 -2.85 -2.43
C SER A 56 -9.89 -4.17 -1.67
N PRO A 57 -9.53 -5.33 -2.27
CA PRO A 57 -9.56 -6.62 -1.57
C PRO A 57 -8.66 -6.63 -0.32
N SER A 58 -7.52 -5.96 -0.37
CA SER A 58 -6.59 -5.87 0.77
C SER A 58 -7.19 -5.09 1.94
N LEU A 59 -7.98 -4.04 1.68
CA LEU A 59 -8.65 -3.29 2.75
C LEU A 59 -9.88 -4.03 3.28
N ALA A 60 -10.55 -4.83 2.43
CA ALA A 60 -11.59 -5.75 2.87
C ALA A 60 -11.03 -6.86 3.78
N ASP A 61 -9.86 -7.41 3.45
CA ASP A 61 -9.16 -8.38 4.31
C ASP A 61 -8.73 -7.74 5.64
N LEU A 62 -8.15 -6.53 5.60
CA LEU A 62 -7.81 -5.76 6.79
C LEU A 62 -9.01 -5.57 7.72
N ARG A 63 -10.23 -5.34 7.19
CA ARG A 63 -11.45 -5.24 7.99
C ARG A 63 -11.76 -6.53 8.76
N ASN A 64 -11.48 -7.68 8.17
CA ASN A 64 -11.72 -8.99 8.79
C ASN A 64 -10.67 -9.33 9.83
N VAL A 65 -9.40 -8.98 9.56
CA VAL A 65 -8.26 -9.28 10.44
C VAL A 65 -8.15 -8.29 11.61
N ASP A 66 -8.34 -6.99 11.34
CA ASP A 66 -8.26 -5.91 12.32
C ASP A 66 -9.27 -4.80 12.02
N ILE A 67 -10.48 -4.99 12.55
CA ILE A 67 -11.58 -4.02 12.41
C ILE A 67 -11.25 -2.65 13.03
N ASN A 68 -10.37 -2.58 14.04
CA ASN A 68 -10.02 -1.33 14.69
C ASN A 68 -9.15 -0.46 13.77
N ARG A 69 -8.18 -1.07 13.08
CA ARG A 69 -7.40 -0.41 12.02
C ARG A 69 -8.30 0.09 10.89
N TYR A 70 -9.23 -0.75 10.43
CA TYR A 70 -10.18 -0.34 9.39
C TYR A 70 -11.04 0.86 9.82
N ARG A 71 -11.66 0.81 11.00
CA ARG A 71 -12.47 1.90 11.55
C ARG A 71 -11.69 3.20 11.74
N ARG A 72 -10.40 3.09 12.07
CA ARG A 72 -9.51 4.27 12.15
C ARG A 72 -9.39 4.95 10.79
N LEU A 73 -9.29 4.21 9.69
CA LEU A 73 -9.26 4.79 8.35
C LEU A 73 -10.59 5.45 7.97
N GLU A 74 -11.71 4.81 8.32
CA GLU A 74 -13.04 5.42 8.13
C GLU A 74 -13.16 6.75 8.87
N ARG A 75 -12.64 6.81 10.11
CA ARG A 75 -12.65 8.03 10.92
C ARG A 75 -11.79 9.13 10.32
N ILE A 76 -10.56 8.80 9.90
CA ILE A 76 -9.65 9.76 9.24
C ILE A 76 -10.31 10.34 7.98
N LEU A 77 -10.95 9.51 7.15
CA LEU A 77 -11.68 9.95 5.96
C LEU A 77 -12.97 10.73 6.28
N GLY A 78 -13.55 10.53 7.46
CA GLY A 78 -14.77 11.20 7.90
C GLY A 78 -14.53 12.57 8.55
N GLN A 79 -13.30 12.92 8.88
CA GLN A 79 -12.98 14.20 9.51
C GLN A 79 -12.98 15.35 8.49
N PRO A 80 -13.45 16.55 8.89
CA PRO A 80 -13.43 17.73 8.03
C PRO A 80 -12.02 18.27 7.77
N HIS A 81 -11.07 17.99 8.68
CA HIS A 81 -9.68 18.41 8.58
C HIS A 81 -8.77 17.25 8.94
N PHE A 82 -7.73 17.04 8.12
CA PHE A 82 -6.74 16.00 8.36
C PHE A 82 -5.87 16.35 9.57
N THR A 83 -5.74 15.40 10.49
CA THR A 83 -4.92 15.56 11.71
C THR A 83 -3.70 14.63 11.63
N PRO A 84 -2.47 15.15 11.43
CA PRO A 84 -1.28 14.31 11.28
C PRO A 84 -0.96 13.43 12.49
N SER A 85 -1.22 13.90 13.71
CA SER A 85 -0.99 13.12 14.94
C SER A 85 -1.92 11.91 15.05
N GLU A 86 -3.12 12.01 14.48
CA GLU A 86 -4.07 10.92 14.40
C GLU A 86 -3.68 9.91 13.34
N ALA A 87 -3.25 10.38 12.17
CA ALA A 87 -2.85 9.59 11.01
C ALA A 87 -1.48 8.91 11.13
N TYR A 88 -0.55 9.50 11.88
CA TYR A 88 0.81 8.99 12.09
C TYR A 88 1.12 8.90 13.59
N PRO A 89 0.66 7.83 14.28
CA PRO A 89 0.91 7.65 15.70
C PRO A 89 2.40 7.42 15.96
N GLY A 90 2.88 7.80 17.15
CA GLY A 90 4.22 7.41 17.61
C GLY A 90 5.40 8.21 17.02
N LYS A 91 5.18 9.46 16.60
CA LYS A 91 6.18 10.33 15.92
C LYS A 91 6.59 9.86 14.52
N GLU A 92 5.81 8.95 13.92
CA GLU A 92 5.99 8.65 12.51
C GLU A 92 5.70 9.88 11.65
N THR A 93 6.39 9.97 10.52
CA THR A 93 6.13 10.96 9.49
C THR A 93 5.72 10.25 8.22
N LYS A 94 5.02 10.97 7.35
CA LYS A 94 4.71 10.54 5.99
C LYS A 94 5.94 9.96 5.26
N SER A 95 7.07 10.68 5.28
CA SER A 95 8.29 10.21 4.61
C SER A 95 8.89 8.96 5.25
N SER A 96 8.85 8.86 6.57
CA SER A 96 9.31 7.67 7.30
C SER A 96 8.49 6.44 6.89
N ARG A 97 7.16 6.58 6.84
CA ARG A 97 6.25 5.49 6.49
C ARG A 97 6.41 5.07 5.03
N ARG A 98 6.50 6.02 4.08
CA ARG A 98 6.84 5.71 2.68
C ARG A 98 8.14 4.93 2.56
N ASN A 99 9.16 5.34 3.31
CA ASN A 99 10.46 4.69 3.24
C ASN A 99 10.42 3.27 3.81
N ALA A 100 9.72 3.06 4.92
CA ALA A 100 9.52 1.73 5.51
C ALA A 100 8.80 0.78 4.52
N ILE A 101 7.71 1.26 3.90
CA ILE A 101 6.97 0.49 2.88
C ILE A 101 7.85 0.20 1.67
N ALA A 102 8.63 1.17 1.20
CA ALA A 102 9.55 0.97 0.08
C ALA A 102 10.62 -0.10 0.39
N ILE A 103 11.19 -0.10 1.60
CA ILE A 103 12.18 -1.11 2.02
C ILE A 103 11.55 -2.51 2.06
N GLN A 104 10.34 -2.64 2.62
CA GLN A 104 9.63 -3.92 2.68
C GLN A 104 9.26 -4.43 1.27
N LEU A 105 8.78 -3.55 0.40
CA LEU A 105 8.52 -3.89 -1.01
C LEU A 105 9.79 -4.28 -1.76
N GLU A 106 10.92 -3.63 -1.50
CA GLU A 106 12.20 -4.00 -2.10
C GLU A 106 12.63 -5.41 -1.69
N ALA A 107 12.49 -5.76 -0.41
CA ALA A 107 12.80 -7.09 0.09
C ALA A 107 11.92 -8.17 -0.56
N GLU A 108 10.60 -7.96 -0.64
CA GLU A 108 9.66 -8.91 -1.25
C GLU A 108 9.82 -9.00 -2.78
N LEU A 109 10.13 -7.90 -3.47
CA LEU A 109 10.34 -7.94 -4.92
C LEU A 109 11.69 -8.55 -5.30
N ALA A 110 12.71 -8.44 -4.44
CA ALA A 110 14.01 -9.07 -4.65
C ALA A 110 13.97 -10.61 -4.53
N THR A 111 13.03 -11.16 -3.74
CA THR A 111 12.87 -12.60 -3.56
C THR A 111 12.06 -13.27 -4.68
N VAL A 112 11.43 -12.50 -5.57
CA VAL A 112 10.73 -13.01 -6.76
C VAL A 112 11.69 -12.98 -7.95
N PRO A 113 12.19 -14.13 -8.45
CA PRO A 113 13.07 -14.14 -9.62
C PRO A 113 12.31 -13.59 -10.85
N PRO A 114 12.94 -12.74 -11.67
CA PRO A 114 12.31 -12.11 -12.84
C PRO A 114 11.92 -13.10 -13.97
N SER A 115 12.17 -14.40 -13.78
CA SER A 115 12.16 -15.42 -14.83
C SER A 115 11.39 -16.69 -14.47
N ARG A 116 10.32 -16.61 -13.65
CA ARG A 116 9.43 -17.79 -13.45
C ARG A 116 8.82 -18.30 -14.76
N LEU A 117 8.53 -17.41 -15.71
CA LEU A 117 8.01 -17.79 -17.03
C LEU A 117 9.04 -18.56 -17.86
N LEU A 118 10.29 -18.10 -17.91
CA LEU A 118 11.36 -18.79 -18.64
C LEU A 118 11.71 -20.13 -17.99
N SER A 119 11.79 -20.19 -16.65
CA SER A 119 12.06 -21.45 -15.95
C SER A 119 10.96 -22.49 -16.15
N LEU A 120 9.68 -22.08 -16.16
CA LEU A 120 8.56 -22.99 -16.46
C LEU A 120 8.58 -23.49 -17.90
N ILE A 121 8.93 -22.64 -18.88
CA ILE A 121 9.11 -23.08 -20.27
C ILE A 121 10.29 -24.05 -20.39
N THR A 122 11.40 -23.80 -19.70
CA THR A 122 12.55 -24.74 -19.74
C THR A 122 12.27 -26.04 -19.01
N GLN A 123 11.42 -26.03 -17.99
CA GLN A 123 10.98 -27.24 -17.28
C GLN A 123 9.92 -28.04 -18.05
N ALA A 124 9.04 -27.40 -18.80
CA ALA A 124 8.03 -28.06 -19.63
C ALA A 124 8.60 -28.70 -20.91
N VAL A 125 9.83 -28.32 -21.30
CA VAL A 125 10.55 -28.85 -22.47
C VAL A 125 11.53 -29.99 -22.07
N LYS A 126 11.56 -30.39 -20.79
CA LYS A 126 12.29 -31.57 -20.32
C LYS A 126 11.39 -32.79 -20.20
#